data_AF-A0A9E4D8S1-F1
#
_entry.id   AF-A0A9E4D8S1-F1
#
_cell.length_a   1.000
_cell.length_b   1.000
_cell.length_c   1.000
_cell.angle_alpha   90.00
_cell.angle_beta   90.00
_cell.angle_gamma   90.00
#
_symmetry.space_group_name_H-M   'P 1'
#
loop_
_entity.id
_entity.type
_entity.pdbx_description
1 polymer ?
#
loop_
_entity_poly.entity_id
_entity_poly.type
_entity_poly.pdbx_seq_one_letter_code
_entity_poly.pdbx_strand_id
1 'polypeptide(L)'
;MSVPSQQSRLKDLIAKAKEQNYLTYAEVNDHLPEDISDPDQVEEIIQMINDLGIQVFEEAPDAESLLLTSGDTSADEIAEDAVAALTAVESEAGRTTDPVRMYMREMGSVELLTREGEIEIAKRIEEGIRETLTAVAWLPGTIDQVLGEYDLVATEERRLSDILIGYLEPADDVPPATPVEPASKL
;
A
#
# COMPACT_ATOMS: atom_id res chain seq x y z
N MET A 1 -24.81 -4.32 24.60
CA MET A 1 -24.00 -5.42 25.15
C MET A 1 -22.55 -5.10 24.83
N SER A 2 -21.71 -4.90 25.85
CA SER A 2 -20.30 -4.56 25.63
C SER A 2 -19.61 -5.79 25.04
N VAL A 3 -19.07 -5.66 23.84
CA VAL A 3 -18.19 -6.68 23.26
C VAL A 3 -17.03 -6.83 24.26
N PRO A 4 -16.70 -8.03 24.77
CA PRO A 4 -15.48 -8.20 25.55
C PRO A 4 -14.32 -7.70 24.69
N SER A 5 -13.46 -6.84 25.25
CA SER A 5 -12.33 -6.28 24.51
C SER A 5 -11.50 -7.40 23.89
N GLN A 6 -11.03 -7.21 22.66
CA GLN A 6 -10.19 -8.18 21.93
C GLN A 6 -9.02 -8.67 22.79
N GLN A 7 -8.44 -7.76 23.57
CA GLN A 7 -7.44 -8.02 24.59
C GLN A 7 -7.83 -9.07 25.65
N SER A 8 -9.11 -9.19 26.00
CA SER A 8 -9.59 -10.21 26.96
C SER A 8 -9.50 -11.61 26.36
N ARG A 9 -9.85 -11.79 25.08
CA ARG A 9 -9.89 -13.11 24.44
C ARG A 9 -8.50 -13.68 24.19
N LEU A 10 -7.56 -12.82 23.80
CA LEU A 10 -6.16 -13.22 23.60
C LEU A 10 -5.48 -13.54 24.94
N LYS A 11 -5.78 -12.76 25.99
CA LYS A 11 -5.30 -13.05 27.35
C LYS A 11 -5.83 -14.38 27.89
N ASP A 12 -7.11 -14.68 27.63
CA ASP A 12 -7.71 -15.96 28.02
C ASP A 12 -7.06 -17.14 27.29
N LEU A 13 -6.68 -16.96 26.01
CA LEU A 13 -5.96 -17.95 25.22
C LEU A 13 -4.57 -18.24 25.80
N ILE A 14 -3.80 -17.18 26.10
CA ILE A 14 -2.47 -17.30 26.70
C ILE A 14 -2.53 -17.96 28.09
N ALA A 15 -3.56 -17.65 28.89
CA ALA A 15 -3.75 -18.28 30.20
C ALA A 15 -3.99 -19.79 30.09
N LYS A 16 -4.85 -20.23 29.16
CA LYS A 16 -5.08 -21.67 28.88
C LYS A 16 -3.83 -22.36 28.35
N ALA A 17 -3.12 -21.69 27.45
CA ALA A 17 -1.91 -22.21 26.86
C ALA A 17 -0.78 -22.41 27.89
N LYS A 18 -0.71 -21.53 28.91
CA LYS A 18 0.20 -21.66 30.05
C LYS A 18 -0.14 -22.84 30.96
N GLU A 19 -1.43 -23.20 31.09
CA GLU A 19 -1.84 -24.37 31.88
C GLU A 19 -1.52 -25.69 31.18
N GLN A 20 -1.61 -25.71 29.85
CA GLN A 20 -1.52 -26.94 29.05
C GLN A 20 -0.16 -27.14 28.37
N ASN A 21 0.69 -26.10 28.29
CA ASN A 21 1.95 -26.05 27.54
C ASN A 21 1.81 -26.33 26.03
N TYR A 22 0.59 -26.33 25.50
CA TYR A 22 0.33 -26.45 24.07
C TYR A 22 -0.92 -25.66 23.67
N LEU A 23 -1.02 -25.38 22.37
CA LEU A 23 -2.19 -24.82 21.71
C LEU A 23 -2.47 -25.59 20.43
N THR A 24 -3.73 -25.66 20.00
CA THR A 24 -4.06 -26.19 18.67
C THR A 24 -4.33 -25.07 17.65
N TYR A 25 -4.11 -25.35 16.37
CA TYR A 25 -4.43 -24.40 15.29
C TYR A 25 -5.90 -23.96 15.33
N ALA A 26 -6.82 -24.86 15.68
CA ALA A 26 -8.24 -24.54 15.83
C ALA A 26 -8.49 -23.55 16.97
N GLU A 27 -7.86 -23.74 18.13
CA GLU A 27 -7.99 -22.83 19.28
C GLU A 27 -7.38 -21.46 19.01
N VAL A 28 -6.26 -21.39 18.28
CA VAL A 28 -5.67 -20.12 17.86
C VAL A 28 -6.63 -19.38 16.93
N ASN A 29 -7.16 -20.06 15.91
CA ASN A 29 -8.08 -19.49 14.93
C ASN A 29 -9.44 -19.07 15.52
N ASP A 30 -9.99 -19.80 16.50
CA ASP A 30 -11.25 -19.48 17.18
C ASP A 30 -11.14 -18.23 18.09
N HIS A 31 -9.93 -17.95 18.57
CA HIS A 31 -9.64 -16.82 19.45
C HIS A 31 -9.05 -15.61 18.70
N LEU A 32 -8.73 -15.76 17.41
CA LEU A 32 -8.33 -14.67 16.53
C LEU A 32 -9.54 -13.82 16.10
N PRO A 33 -9.39 -12.49 15.93
CA PRO A 33 -10.43 -11.62 15.39
C PRO A 33 -10.77 -11.99 13.93
N GLU A 34 -12.04 -11.81 13.53
CA GLU A 34 -12.46 -11.98 12.12
C GLU A 34 -11.69 -11.06 11.14
N ASP A 35 -11.14 -9.95 11.63
CA ASP A 35 -10.33 -9.01 10.84
C ASP A 35 -8.96 -9.59 10.45
N ILE A 36 -8.44 -10.58 11.21
CA ILE A 36 -7.19 -11.31 10.92
C ILE A 36 -7.55 -12.57 10.15
N SER A 37 -7.93 -12.40 8.89
CA SER A 37 -8.27 -13.51 7.97
C SER A 37 -7.11 -13.91 7.05
N ASP A 38 -5.98 -13.22 7.14
CA ASP A 38 -4.85 -13.41 6.23
C ASP A 38 -3.95 -14.57 6.71
N PRO A 39 -3.73 -15.63 5.91
CA PRO A 39 -2.90 -16.77 6.30
C PRO A 39 -1.50 -16.36 6.78
N ASP A 40 -0.92 -15.34 6.15
CA ASP A 40 0.42 -14.84 6.48
C ASP A 40 0.46 -14.20 7.88
N GLN A 41 -0.59 -13.46 8.27
CA GLN A 41 -0.70 -12.86 9.59
C GLN A 41 -0.93 -13.92 10.68
N VAL A 42 -1.68 -14.97 10.35
CA VAL A 42 -1.90 -16.11 11.26
C VAL A 42 -0.58 -16.84 11.52
N GLU A 43 0.24 -17.04 10.48
CA GLU A 43 1.55 -17.68 10.61
C GLU A 43 2.54 -16.85 11.44
N GLU A 44 2.53 -15.52 11.29
CA GLU A 44 3.33 -14.61 12.13
C GLU A 44 2.91 -14.66 13.61
N ILE A 45 1.60 -14.76 13.88
CA ILE A 45 1.08 -14.91 15.24
C ILE A 45 1.47 -16.26 15.85
N ILE A 46 1.45 -17.34 15.07
CA ILE A 46 1.90 -18.66 15.51
C ILE A 46 3.41 -18.64 15.80
N GLN A 47 4.20 -17.95 14.98
CA GLN A 47 5.63 -17.79 15.22
C GLN A 47 5.90 -17.04 16.54
N MET A 48 5.17 -15.95 16.79
CA MET A 48 5.25 -15.24 18.06
C MET A 48 4.86 -16.13 19.24
N ILE A 49 3.79 -16.91 19.15
CA ILE A 49 3.36 -17.83 20.23
C ILE A 49 4.44 -18.90 20.53
N ASN A 50 5.12 -19.41 19.49
CA ASN A 50 6.23 -20.34 19.66
C ASN A 50 7.45 -19.68 20.35
N ASP A 51 7.75 -18.41 20.03
CA ASP A 51 8.80 -17.64 20.70
C ASP A 51 8.51 -17.42 22.19
N LEU A 52 7.23 -17.47 22.59
CA LEU A 52 6.79 -17.43 23.99
C LEU A 52 6.92 -18.78 24.72
N GLY A 53 7.41 -19.82 24.05
CA GLY A 53 7.61 -21.15 24.62
C GLY A 53 6.37 -22.04 24.62
N ILE A 54 5.30 -21.65 23.91
CA ILE A 54 4.09 -22.45 23.76
C ILE A 54 4.11 -23.12 22.38
N GLN A 55 4.06 -24.45 22.35
CA GLN A 55 4.03 -25.18 21.09
C GLN A 55 2.63 -25.25 20.49
N VAL A 56 2.51 -24.92 19.21
CA VAL A 56 1.25 -25.01 18.46
C VAL A 56 1.23 -26.31 17.63
N PHE A 57 0.22 -27.14 17.81
CA PHE A 57 0.03 -28.41 17.11
C PHE A 57 -1.23 -28.39 16.22
N GLU A 58 -1.24 -29.17 15.13
CA GLU A 58 -2.45 -29.35 14.32
C GLU A 58 -3.53 -30.16 15.04
N GLU A 59 -3.13 -31.15 15.83
CA GLU A 59 -4.01 -31.99 16.63
C GLU A 59 -3.48 -32.09 18.06
N ALA A 60 -4.37 -32.23 19.05
CA ALA A 60 -3.98 -32.25 20.46
C ALA A 60 -3.02 -33.41 20.74
N PRO A 61 -1.80 -33.14 21.22
CA PRO A 61 -0.80 -34.18 21.45
C PRO A 61 -1.16 -35.07 22.64
N ASP A 62 -0.78 -36.34 22.55
CA ASP A 62 -0.94 -37.34 23.59
C ASP A 62 -0.19 -36.94 24.87
N ALA A 63 -0.73 -37.29 26.05
CA ALA A 63 -0.12 -36.96 27.35
C ALA A 63 1.33 -37.45 27.51
N GLU A 64 1.72 -38.51 26.78
CA GLU A 64 3.09 -39.05 26.77
C GLU A 64 4.05 -38.17 25.94
N SER A 65 3.56 -37.53 24.86
CA SER A 65 4.31 -36.61 24.00
C SER A 65 4.59 -35.27 24.69
N LEU A 66 3.62 -34.78 25.47
CA LEU A 66 3.76 -33.54 26.25
C LEU A 66 4.81 -33.66 27.36
N LEU A 67 4.89 -34.83 28.00
CA LEU A 67 5.85 -35.13 29.06
C LEU A 67 7.31 -35.17 28.57
N LEU A 68 7.53 -35.55 27.31
CA LEU A 68 8.87 -35.61 26.71
C LEU A 68 9.42 -34.23 26.34
N THR A 69 8.53 -33.25 26.20
CA THR A 69 8.82 -31.94 25.60
C THR A 69 8.83 -30.81 26.63
N SER A 70 8.45 -31.11 27.89
CA SER A 70 8.44 -30.17 29.01
C SER A 70 9.87 -29.83 29.48
N GLY A 71 10.57 -29.02 28.70
CA GLY A 71 11.82 -28.36 29.05
C GLY A 71 11.54 -27.11 29.87
N ASP A 72 12.09 -27.07 31.08
CA ASP A 72 12.03 -26.00 32.07
C ASP A 72 12.36 -24.62 31.45
N THR A 73 11.34 -23.81 31.20
CA THR A 73 11.53 -22.40 30.79
C THR A 73 10.69 -21.53 31.70
N SER A 74 11.36 -20.67 32.48
CA SER A 74 10.78 -19.84 33.53
C SER A 74 9.73 -18.86 32.97
N ALA A 75 8.47 -19.18 33.20
CA ALA A 75 7.28 -18.64 32.51
C ALA A 75 6.70 -17.32 33.06
N ASP A 76 7.44 -16.56 33.88
CA ASP A 76 6.92 -15.33 34.52
C ASP A 76 7.51 -14.02 33.97
N GLU A 77 8.72 -13.99 33.40
CA GLU A 77 9.27 -12.77 32.75
C GLU A 77 8.83 -12.60 31.29
N ILE A 78 8.39 -13.68 30.63
CA ILE A 78 8.01 -13.68 29.20
C ILE A 78 6.61 -13.09 28.97
N ALA A 79 5.75 -13.11 30.00
CA ALA A 79 4.32 -12.82 29.86
C ALA A 79 3.99 -11.33 29.64
N GLU A 80 4.76 -10.39 30.20
CA GLU A 80 4.51 -8.97 29.97
C GLU A 80 4.99 -8.52 28.58
N ASP A 81 6.13 -9.05 28.12
CA ASP A 81 6.69 -8.75 26.80
C ASP A 81 5.84 -9.38 25.68
N ALA A 82 5.30 -10.59 25.91
CA ALA A 82 4.34 -11.26 25.04
C ALA A 82 3.08 -10.44 24.77
N VAL A 83 2.47 -9.95 25.85
CA VAL A 83 1.24 -9.17 25.77
C VAL A 83 1.53 -7.84 25.10
N ALA A 84 2.69 -7.22 25.36
CA ALA A 84 3.10 -5.99 24.68
C ALA A 84 3.34 -6.20 23.17
N ALA A 85 4.04 -7.27 22.78
CA ALA A 85 4.32 -7.61 21.38
C ALA A 85 3.04 -7.91 20.60
N LEU A 86 2.14 -8.72 21.14
CA LEU A 86 0.85 -9.03 20.50
C LEU A 86 -0.04 -7.80 20.39
N THR A 87 -0.01 -6.88 21.38
CA THR A 87 -0.76 -5.61 21.30
C THR A 87 -0.15 -4.64 20.27
N ALA A 88 1.17 -4.70 20.06
CA ALA A 88 1.85 -3.93 19.01
C ALA A 88 1.47 -4.43 17.61
N VAL A 89 1.43 -5.75 17.41
CA VAL A 89 0.97 -6.36 16.15
C VAL A 89 -0.52 -6.09 15.91
N GLU A 90 -1.35 -6.03 16.96
CA GLU A 90 -2.76 -5.61 16.86
C GLU A 90 -2.92 -4.16 16.36
N SER A 91 -1.99 -3.28 16.72
CA SER A 91 -1.93 -1.90 16.17
C SER A 91 -1.41 -1.86 14.73
N GLU A 92 -0.78 -2.94 14.28
CA GLU A 92 -0.12 -3.06 12.98
C GLU A 92 -0.85 -4.02 12.01
N ALA A 93 -1.98 -4.60 12.44
CA ALA A 93 -2.80 -5.63 11.78
C ALA A 93 -3.37 -5.26 10.39
N GLY A 94 -3.04 -4.10 9.85
CA GLY A 94 -3.32 -3.71 8.46
C GLY A 94 -2.10 -3.69 7.54
N ARG A 95 -0.88 -3.93 8.03
CA ARG A 95 0.34 -3.98 7.19
C ARG A 95 0.48 -5.40 6.63
N THR A 96 -0.03 -5.57 5.43
CA THR A 96 0.34 -6.71 4.58
C THR A 96 1.80 -6.56 4.14
N THR A 97 2.55 -7.67 4.13
CA THR A 97 3.90 -7.73 3.56
C THR A 97 3.87 -8.01 2.06
N ASP A 98 2.70 -8.32 1.49
CA ASP A 98 2.52 -8.53 0.05
C ASP A 98 2.62 -7.20 -0.73
N PRO A 99 3.62 -7.04 -1.62
CA PRO A 99 3.77 -5.84 -2.44
C PRO A 99 2.55 -5.51 -3.29
N VAL A 100 1.80 -6.53 -3.73
CA VAL A 100 0.62 -6.33 -4.58
C VAL A 100 -0.53 -5.76 -3.77
N ARG A 101 -0.85 -6.34 -2.61
CA ARG A 101 -1.84 -5.78 -1.69
C ARG A 101 -1.44 -4.39 -1.19
N MET A 102 -0.15 -4.16 -0.93
CA MET A 102 0.36 -2.83 -0.57
C MET A 102 0.04 -1.81 -1.67
N TYR A 103 0.34 -2.13 -2.93
CA TYR A 103 0.01 -1.28 -4.07
C TYR A 103 -1.50 -1.06 -4.23
N MET A 104 -2.32 -2.11 -4.14
CA MET A 104 -3.77 -2.00 -4.31
C MET A 104 -4.41 -1.14 -3.22
N ARG A 105 -3.90 -1.23 -1.99
CA ARG A 105 -4.34 -0.38 -0.88
C ARG A 105 -3.96 1.09 -1.12
N GLU A 106 -2.73 1.34 -1.55
CA GLU A 106 -2.26 2.71 -1.80
C GLU A 106 -2.95 3.33 -3.03
N MET A 107 -3.08 2.58 -4.12
CA MET A 107 -3.83 2.98 -5.31
C MET A 107 -5.31 3.23 -4.99
N GLY A 108 -5.93 2.39 -4.15
CA GLY A 108 -7.33 2.54 -3.71
C GLY A 108 -7.58 3.67 -2.72
N SER A 109 -6.52 4.26 -2.14
CA SER A 109 -6.64 5.44 -1.27
C SER A 109 -6.88 6.73 -2.05
N VAL A 110 -6.56 6.74 -3.35
CA VAL A 110 -6.76 7.87 -4.24
C VAL A 110 -8.12 7.74 -4.93
N GLU A 111 -8.95 8.77 -4.78
CA GLU A 111 -10.27 8.80 -5.41
C GLU A 111 -10.18 8.88 -6.94
N LEU A 112 -11.15 8.30 -7.64
CA LEU A 112 -11.25 8.41 -9.09
C LEU A 112 -11.61 9.84 -9.51
N LEU A 113 -11.01 10.32 -10.59
CA LEU A 113 -11.31 11.64 -11.14
C LEU A 113 -12.68 11.68 -11.79
N THR A 114 -13.37 12.80 -11.62
CA THR A 114 -14.53 13.16 -12.45
C THR A 114 -14.04 13.78 -13.76
N ARG A 115 -14.88 13.77 -14.80
CA ARG A 115 -14.58 14.46 -16.07
C ARG A 115 -14.19 15.93 -15.86
N GLU A 116 -14.83 16.62 -14.92
CA GLU A 116 -14.52 18.01 -14.60
C GLU A 116 -13.14 18.14 -13.94
N GLY A 117 -12.79 17.21 -13.03
CA GLY A 117 -11.47 17.14 -12.41
C GLY A 117 -10.36 16.85 -13.44
N GLU A 118 -10.60 15.98 -14.41
CA GLU A 118 -9.66 15.73 -15.52
C GLU A 118 -9.41 17.01 -16.34
N ILE A 119 -10.47 17.77 -16.65
CA ILE A 119 -10.36 19.03 -17.39
C ILE A 119 -9.57 20.08 -16.57
N GLU A 120 -9.80 20.16 -15.27
CA GLU A 120 -9.07 21.09 -14.39
C GLU A 120 -7.57 20.76 -14.36
N ILE A 121 -7.23 19.48 -14.20
CA ILE A 121 -5.84 19.01 -14.23
C ILE A 121 -5.20 19.33 -15.58
N ALA A 122 -5.89 19.08 -16.70
CA ALA A 122 -5.39 19.39 -18.03
C ALA A 122 -5.08 20.89 -18.18
N LYS A 123 -6.00 21.78 -17.76
CA LYS A 123 -5.78 23.23 -17.79
C LYS A 123 -4.57 23.65 -16.95
N ARG A 124 -4.41 23.08 -15.76
CA ARG A 124 -3.27 23.37 -14.88
C ARG A 124 -1.94 22.93 -15.49
N ILE A 125 -1.93 21.77 -16.16
CA ILE A 125 -0.74 21.29 -16.89
C ILE A 125 -0.41 22.24 -18.05
N GLU A 126 -1.39 22.64 -18.86
CA GLU A 126 -1.17 23.58 -19.97
C GLU A 126 -0.67 24.95 -19.48
N GLU A 127 -1.22 25.45 -18.39
CA GLU A 127 -0.77 26.69 -17.76
C GLU A 127 0.68 26.59 -17.30
N GLY A 128 1.05 25.51 -16.59
CA GLY A 128 2.43 25.28 -16.16
C GLY A 128 3.41 25.15 -17.35
N ILE A 129 3.00 24.52 -18.45
CA ILE A 129 3.80 24.47 -19.68
C ILE A 129 3.97 25.89 -20.25
N ARG A 130 2.92 26.70 -20.28
CA ARG A 130 2.99 28.08 -20.77
C ARG A 130 3.90 28.96 -19.90
N GLU A 131 3.84 28.80 -18.58
CA GLU A 131 4.72 29.50 -17.65
C GLU A 131 6.18 29.12 -17.85
N THR A 132 6.47 27.83 -17.98
CA THR A 132 7.84 27.34 -18.21
C THR A 132 8.40 27.81 -19.55
N LEU A 133 7.61 27.75 -20.63
CA LEU A 133 7.99 28.31 -21.93
C LEU A 133 8.25 29.82 -21.85
N THR A 134 7.41 30.55 -21.12
CA THR A 134 7.61 31.99 -20.90
C THR A 134 8.94 32.24 -20.20
N ALA A 135 9.22 31.53 -19.10
CA ALA A 135 10.47 31.67 -18.36
C ALA A 135 11.71 31.38 -19.25
N VAL A 136 11.65 30.34 -20.09
CA VAL A 136 12.70 30.00 -21.05
C VAL A 136 12.90 31.10 -22.10
N ALA A 137 11.82 31.74 -22.57
CA ALA A 137 11.89 32.85 -23.51
C ALA A 137 12.56 34.11 -22.93
N TRP A 138 12.47 34.32 -21.61
CA TRP A 138 13.14 35.42 -20.91
C TRP A 138 14.61 35.15 -20.58
N LEU A 139 15.09 33.92 -20.73
CA LEU A 139 16.49 33.59 -20.51
C LEU A 139 17.34 34.18 -21.66
N PRO A 140 18.35 35.02 -21.36
CA PRO A 140 19.19 35.63 -22.38
C PRO A 140 19.97 34.57 -23.15
N GLY A 141 20.06 34.74 -24.47
CA GLY A 141 20.75 33.83 -25.39
C GLY A 141 19.90 32.67 -25.90
N THR A 142 18.76 32.35 -25.29
CA THR A 142 17.86 31.29 -25.79
C THR A 142 17.36 31.59 -27.20
N ILE A 143 16.88 32.82 -27.43
CA ILE A 143 16.37 33.24 -28.74
C ILE A 143 17.49 33.22 -29.79
N ASP A 144 18.69 33.67 -29.43
CA ASP A 144 19.85 33.66 -30.34
C ASP A 144 20.24 32.24 -30.73
N GLN A 145 20.18 31.27 -29.80
CA GLN A 145 20.42 29.86 -30.09
C GLN A 145 19.37 29.28 -31.06
N VAL A 146 18.09 29.58 -30.85
CA VAL A 146 17.01 29.13 -31.72
C VAL A 146 17.17 29.72 -33.13
N LEU A 147 17.51 31.01 -33.23
CA LEU A 147 17.79 31.66 -34.51
C LEU A 147 19.03 31.06 -35.20
N GLY A 148 20.08 30.73 -34.43
CA GLY A 148 21.27 30.07 -34.96
C GLY A 148 20.98 28.69 -35.55
N GLU A 149 20.14 27.87 -34.90
CA GLU A 149 19.69 26.60 -35.49
C GLU A 149 18.81 26.84 -36.73
N TYR A 150 18.00 27.90 -36.74
CA TYR A 150 17.19 28.27 -37.91
C TYR A 150 18.05 28.67 -39.12
N ASP A 151 19.15 29.40 -38.90
CA ASP A 151 20.08 29.77 -39.97
C ASP A 151 20.69 28.55 -40.68
N LEU A 152 20.89 27.43 -39.97
CA LEU A 152 21.36 26.17 -40.55
C LEU A 152 20.34 25.51 -41.49
N VAL A 153 19.06 25.87 -41.39
CA VAL A 153 18.04 25.45 -42.37
C VAL A 153 18.25 26.19 -43.68
N ALA A 154 18.65 27.46 -43.64
CA ALA A 154 18.92 28.26 -44.84
C ALA A 154 20.16 27.76 -45.61
N THR A 155 21.12 27.13 -44.92
CA THR A 155 22.30 26.49 -45.53
C THR A 155 22.08 25.02 -45.92
N GLU A 156 20.84 24.51 -45.80
CA GLU A 156 20.47 23.10 -46.04
C GLU A 156 21.17 22.06 -45.13
N GLU A 157 21.76 22.49 -44.01
CA GLU A 157 22.41 21.61 -43.04
C GLU A 157 21.42 20.98 -42.04
N ARG A 158 20.23 21.58 -41.88
CA ARG A 158 19.13 21.13 -41.02
C ARG A 158 17.80 21.13 -41.78
N ARG A 159 16.84 20.28 -41.38
CA ARG A 159 15.46 20.35 -41.88
C ARG A 159 14.61 21.22 -40.96
N LEU A 160 13.70 22.02 -41.54
CA LEU A 160 12.78 22.87 -40.77
C LEU A 160 11.93 22.05 -39.78
N SER A 161 11.53 20.84 -40.17
CA SER A 161 10.76 19.90 -39.33
C SER A 161 11.46 19.48 -38.05
N ASP A 162 12.79 19.58 -38.01
CA ASP A 162 13.59 19.17 -36.86
C ASP A 162 13.65 20.28 -35.80
N ILE A 163 13.30 21.51 -36.18
CA ILE A 163 13.36 22.71 -35.33
C ILE A 163 11.95 23.16 -34.93
N LEU A 164 11.01 23.18 -35.87
CA LEU A 164 9.65 23.66 -35.67
C LEU A 164 8.64 22.63 -36.19
N ILE A 165 7.69 22.26 -35.32
CA ILE A 165 6.58 21.38 -35.67
C ILE A 165 5.30 22.20 -35.59
N GLY A 166 4.80 22.61 -36.75
CA GLY A 166 3.57 23.38 -36.88
C GLY A 166 3.65 24.81 -36.33
N TYR A 167 2.52 25.48 -36.36
CA TYR A 167 2.34 26.80 -35.76
C TYR A 167 1.13 26.76 -34.84
N LEU A 168 1.13 27.61 -33.82
CA LEU A 168 -0.05 27.80 -33.02
C LEU A 168 -1.08 28.56 -33.87
N GLU A 169 -2.07 27.85 -34.41
CA GLU A 169 -3.26 28.50 -34.95
C GLU A 169 -4.18 28.83 -33.77
N PRO A 170 -4.43 30.11 -33.46
CA PRO A 170 -5.38 30.47 -32.41
C PRO A 170 -6.76 29.99 -32.87
N ALA A 171 -7.26 28.92 -32.26
CA ALA A 171 -8.64 28.50 -32.44
C ALA A 171 -9.53 29.41 -31.59
N ASP A 172 -10.33 30.26 -32.25
CA ASP A 172 -11.30 31.14 -31.58
C ASP A 172 -12.43 30.35 -30.89
N ASP A 173 -12.67 29.10 -31.28
CA ASP A 173 -13.68 28.21 -30.72
C ASP A 173 -13.17 26.76 -30.67
N VAL A 174 -13.06 26.20 -29.46
CA VAL A 174 -12.79 24.78 -29.26
C VAL A 174 -14.14 24.10 -29.03
N PRO A 175 -14.64 23.29 -29.97
CA PRO A 175 -15.94 22.65 -29.82
C PRO A 175 -15.95 21.78 -28.55
N PRO A 176 -17.06 21.78 -27.79
CA PRO A 176 -17.14 20.99 -26.56
C PRO A 176 -16.93 19.52 -26.89
N ALA A 177 -16.07 18.86 -26.10
CA ALA A 177 -15.82 17.43 -26.23
C ALA A 177 -17.15 16.66 -26.16
N THR A 178 -17.39 15.81 -27.15
CA THR A 178 -18.58 14.96 -27.23
C THR A 178 -18.73 14.15 -25.93
N PRO A 179 -19.91 14.11 -25.30
CA PRO A 179 -20.13 13.25 -24.15
C PRO A 179 -19.87 11.80 -24.54
N VAL A 180 -18.89 11.17 -23.89
CA VAL A 180 -18.73 9.72 -23.94
C VAL A 180 -19.77 9.16 -22.97
N GLU A 181 -20.76 8.43 -23.46
CA GLU A 181 -21.71 7.75 -22.59
C GLU A 181 -20.94 6.80 -21.66
N PRO A 182 -21.26 6.78 -20.35
CA PRO A 182 -20.61 5.84 -19.45
C PRO A 182 -20.87 4.43 -19.96
N ALA A 183 -19.79 3.66 -20.15
CA ALA A 183 -19.88 2.26 -20.53
C ALA A 183 -20.87 1.56 -19.59
N SER A 184 -21.93 1.00 -20.16
CA SER A 184 -22.93 0.26 -19.40
C SER A 184 -22.21 -0.80 -18.58
N LYS A 185 -22.36 -0.73 -17.25
CA LYS A 185 -21.87 -1.76 -16.34
C LYS A 185 -22.38 -3.11 -16.84
N LEU A 186 -21.47 -3.99 -17.24
CA LEU A 186 -21.74 -5.42 -17.43
C LEU A 186 -21.88 -6.10 -16.05
#